data_AF-A0A975NJQ8-F1
#
_entry.id   AF-A0A975NJQ8-F1
#
_cell.length_a   1.000
_cell.length_b   1.000
_cell.length_c   1.000
_cell.angle_alpha   90.00
_cell.angle_beta   90.00
_cell.angle_gamma   90.00
#
_symmetry.space_group_name_H-M   'P 1'
#
loop_
_entity.id
_entity.type
_entity.pdbx_description
1 polymer ?
#
loop_
_entity_poly.entity_id
_entity_poly.type
_entity_poly.pdbx_seq_one_letter_code
_entity_poly.pdbx_strand_id
1 'polypeptide(L)'
;MQREQSIDAVSVLPAVEQPTTPRGREHIGTAAYRALTGGHPADAVIDDDAGFDGHVLASILAVAAMEDGVLAERAGLAAADLASLLAQWFPAACGTGVAWYAQDADAEDDEVAMVRDLLLTHRSSEGDAGRWLAAMIARRAMEPNHLWEDLGLRDRSELSRLLSRHFAPIANRNTQNMRWKRFFYRALCESDGFVMCTTPVCTECRDFDLCFGDESGESRMADRRREASLQVVLSATAASPSRPPE
;
A
#
# COMPACT_ATOMS: atom_id res chain seq x y z
N MET A 1 4.61 55.96 -7.58
CA MET A 1 5.68 55.36 -8.40
C MET A 1 6.36 54.29 -7.56
N GLN A 2 6.58 53.10 -8.14
CA GLN A 2 7.40 51.94 -7.67
C GLN A 2 6.87 51.26 -6.38
N ARG A 3 6.44 49.99 -6.29
CA ARG A 3 6.63 48.71 -7.03
C ARG A 3 8.09 48.27 -7.21
N GLU A 4 8.59 47.51 -6.23
CA GLU A 4 9.72 46.58 -6.32
C GLU A 4 9.24 45.28 -5.63
N GLN A 5 8.62 44.35 -6.36
CA GLN A 5 9.22 43.23 -7.11
C GLN A 5 9.91 42.20 -6.20
N SER A 6 9.07 41.27 -5.72
CA SER A 6 9.47 39.96 -5.20
C SER A 6 10.14 39.16 -6.31
N ILE A 7 11.34 38.66 -6.06
CA ILE A 7 12.09 37.81 -6.99
C ILE A 7 11.59 36.37 -6.78
N ASP A 8 10.73 35.91 -7.69
CA ASP A 8 10.40 34.50 -7.84
C ASP A 8 11.59 33.77 -8.50
N ALA A 9 12.34 33.00 -7.70
CA ALA A 9 13.33 32.07 -8.20
C ALA A 9 12.62 30.76 -8.59
N VAL A 10 12.15 30.68 -9.83
CA VAL A 10 11.65 29.46 -10.45
C VAL A 10 12.77 28.45 -10.61
N SER A 11 12.54 27.25 -10.05
CA SER A 11 13.28 26.02 -10.24
C SER A 11 13.64 25.74 -11.69
N VAL A 12 14.91 25.49 -11.95
CA VAL A 12 15.38 24.80 -13.16
C VAL A 12 16.34 23.70 -12.73
N LEU A 13 15.83 22.49 -12.59
CA LEU A 13 16.61 21.26 -12.68
C LEU A 13 15.85 20.29 -13.60
N PRO A 14 16.56 19.51 -14.44
CA PRO A 14 15.95 18.77 -15.52
C PRO A 14 15.08 17.63 -14.97
N ALA A 15 13.87 17.49 -15.52
CA ALA A 15 13.04 16.33 -15.32
C ALA A 15 13.81 15.08 -15.78
N VAL A 16 14.12 14.18 -14.86
CA VAL A 16 14.59 12.84 -15.21
C VAL A 16 13.45 12.18 -15.97
N GLU A 17 13.62 11.94 -17.27
CA GLU A 17 12.65 11.23 -18.09
C GLU A 17 12.43 9.83 -17.50
N GLN A 18 11.24 9.63 -16.92
CA GLN A 18 10.88 8.38 -16.28
C GLN A 18 10.45 7.35 -17.33
N PRO A 19 10.81 6.07 -17.15
CA PRO A 19 10.46 5.04 -18.10
C PRO A 19 8.94 4.75 -18.05
N THR A 20 8.25 5.04 -19.15
CA THR A 20 6.80 4.86 -19.30
C THR A 20 6.37 3.42 -19.59
N THR A 21 7.30 2.46 -19.60
CA THR A 21 7.04 1.06 -19.95
C THR A 21 6.96 0.16 -18.71
N PRO A 22 6.12 -0.90 -18.69
CA PRO A 22 6.03 -1.84 -17.58
C PRO A 22 7.38 -2.44 -17.16
N ARG A 23 8.22 -2.83 -18.13
CA ARG A 23 9.60 -3.32 -17.87
C ARG A 23 10.49 -2.28 -17.20
N GLY A 24 10.29 -0.99 -17.51
CA GLY A 24 11.03 0.10 -16.88
C GLY A 24 10.68 0.24 -15.40
N ARG A 25 9.40 0.11 -15.06
CA ARG A 25 8.92 0.12 -13.67
C ARG A 25 9.44 -1.09 -12.87
N GLU A 26 9.39 -2.30 -13.43
CA GLU A 26 9.98 -3.49 -12.80
C GLU A 26 11.47 -3.32 -12.49
N HIS A 27 12.21 -2.64 -13.37
CA HIS A 27 13.61 -2.32 -13.16
C HIS A 27 13.81 -1.34 -11.99
N ILE A 28 12.94 -0.33 -11.85
CA ILE A 28 12.95 0.61 -10.72
C ILE A 28 12.73 -0.13 -9.40
N GLY A 29 11.70 -0.99 -9.32
CA GLY A 29 11.43 -1.77 -8.11
C GLY A 29 12.61 -2.66 -7.73
N THR A 30 13.19 -3.36 -8.70
CA THR A 30 14.38 -4.21 -8.48
C THR A 30 15.58 -3.37 -8.00
N ALA A 31 15.80 -2.19 -8.58
CA ALA A 31 16.87 -1.29 -8.18
C ALA A 31 16.66 -0.73 -6.77
N ALA A 32 15.42 -0.34 -6.42
CA ALA A 32 15.05 0.13 -5.09
C ALA A 32 15.25 -0.96 -4.03
N TYR A 33 14.76 -2.18 -4.29
CA TYR A 33 14.96 -3.33 -3.41
C TYR A 33 16.46 -3.59 -3.17
N ARG A 34 17.26 -3.55 -4.25
CA ARG A 34 18.71 -3.73 -4.17
C ARG A 34 19.40 -2.60 -3.39
N ALA A 35 18.95 -1.37 -3.54
CA ALA A 35 19.50 -0.24 -2.77
C ALA A 35 19.25 -0.41 -1.26
N LEU A 36 18.12 -1.00 -0.88
CA LEU A 36 17.78 -1.25 0.53
C LEU A 36 18.51 -2.47 1.12
N THR A 37 18.60 -3.57 0.36
CA THR A 37 19.03 -4.88 0.88
C THR A 37 20.39 -5.35 0.39
N GLY A 38 20.94 -4.73 -0.65
CA GLY A 38 22.14 -5.18 -1.36
C GLY A 38 21.92 -6.36 -2.32
N GLY A 39 20.72 -6.96 -2.37
CA GLY A 39 20.41 -8.17 -3.13
C GLY A 39 19.28 -8.01 -4.15
N HIS A 40 18.99 -9.08 -4.89
CA HIS A 40 17.80 -9.16 -5.74
C HIS A 40 16.63 -9.76 -4.93
N PRO A 41 15.37 -9.31 -5.12
CA PRO A 41 14.23 -9.80 -4.33
C PRO A 41 14.02 -11.31 -4.46
N ALA A 42 14.28 -11.91 -5.62
CA ALA A 42 14.18 -13.37 -5.81
C ALA A 42 15.22 -14.17 -5.00
N ASP A 43 16.34 -13.54 -4.61
CA ASP A 43 17.45 -14.20 -3.92
C ASP A 43 17.46 -13.92 -2.40
N ALA A 44 16.47 -13.17 -1.89
CA ALA A 44 16.41 -12.81 -0.48
C ALA A 44 16.29 -14.05 0.42
N VAL A 45 17.21 -14.19 1.36
CA VAL A 45 17.21 -15.24 2.38
C VAL A 45 16.29 -14.79 3.51
N ILE A 46 15.19 -15.52 3.71
CA ILE A 46 14.13 -15.17 4.66
C ILE A 46 13.93 -16.24 5.75
N ASP A 47 14.97 -17.02 6.04
CA ASP A 47 14.87 -18.17 6.94
C ASP A 47 14.56 -17.76 8.39
N ASP A 48 15.16 -16.66 8.85
CA ASP A 48 14.87 -16.08 10.15
C ASP A 48 13.85 -14.94 10.07
N ASP A 49 13.36 -14.56 11.24
CA ASP A 49 12.32 -13.55 11.41
C ASP A 49 12.77 -12.13 11.07
N ALA A 50 14.00 -11.75 11.38
CA ALA A 50 14.51 -10.42 11.10
C ALA A 50 14.81 -10.26 9.59
N GLY A 51 15.40 -11.28 8.97
CA GLY A 51 15.60 -11.34 7.52
C GLY A 51 14.27 -11.29 6.75
N PHE A 52 13.26 -12.00 7.23
CA PHE A 52 11.92 -11.95 6.64
C PHE A 52 11.26 -10.57 6.81
N ASP A 53 11.29 -9.98 8.00
CA ASP A 53 10.70 -8.66 8.24
C ASP A 53 11.39 -7.59 7.37
N GLY A 54 12.73 -7.64 7.26
CA GLY A 54 13.49 -6.77 6.36
C GLY A 54 13.15 -6.96 4.89
N HIS A 55 12.96 -8.20 4.43
CA HIS A 55 12.50 -8.51 3.08
C HIS A 55 11.12 -7.89 2.80
N VAL A 56 10.14 -8.11 3.69
CA VAL A 56 8.78 -7.57 3.53
C VAL A 56 8.80 -6.04 3.42
N LEU A 57 9.50 -5.36 4.33
CA LEU A 57 9.58 -3.90 4.32
C LEU A 57 10.23 -3.40 3.02
N ALA A 58 11.32 -4.03 2.57
CA ALA A 58 11.98 -3.67 1.32
C ALA A 58 11.11 -3.91 0.08
N SER A 59 10.35 -5.01 0.05
CA SER A 59 9.44 -5.34 -1.05
C SER A 59 8.33 -4.30 -1.20
N ILE A 60 7.70 -3.88 -0.10
CA ILE A 60 6.63 -2.88 -0.16
C ILE A 60 7.18 -1.52 -0.60
N LEU A 61 8.34 -1.11 -0.07
CA LEU A 61 9.00 0.14 -0.50
C LEU A 61 9.42 0.09 -1.97
N ALA A 62 9.89 -1.07 -2.45
CA ALA A 62 10.26 -1.27 -3.85
C ALA A 62 9.07 -1.12 -4.79
N VAL A 63 7.92 -1.73 -4.45
CA VAL A 63 6.68 -1.56 -5.22
C VAL A 63 6.20 -0.11 -5.18
N ALA A 64 6.21 0.52 -4.00
CA ALA A 64 5.82 1.92 -3.85
C ALA A 64 6.70 2.87 -4.69
N ALA A 65 7.98 2.55 -4.88
CA ALA A 65 8.91 3.32 -5.73
C ALA A 65 8.65 3.17 -7.24
N MET A 66 7.85 2.19 -7.66
CA MET A 66 7.46 1.99 -9.07
C MET A 66 6.31 2.91 -9.49
N GLU A 67 5.64 3.52 -8.51
CA GLU A 67 4.49 4.39 -8.70
C GLU A 67 4.90 5.86 -8.69
N ASP A 68 4.15 6.67 -9.43
CA ASP A 68 4.41 8.10 -9.52
C ASP A 68 4.00 8.79 -8.21
N GLY A 69 4.87 9.62 -7.63
CA GLY A 69 4.57 10.42 -6.44
C GLY A 69 5.58 10.24 -5.30
N VAL A 70 5.15 10.59 -4.10
CA VAL A 70 6.00 10.59 -2.89
C VAL A 70 6.05 9.16 -2.32
N LEU A 71 7.24 8.62 -2.10
CA LEU A 71 7.39 7.24 -1.64
C LEU A 71 6.63 6.97 -0.34
N ALA A 72 6.73 7.90 0.63
CA ALA A 72 6.07 7.76 1.93
C ALA A 72 4.55 7.55 1.75
N GLU A 73 3.91 8.38 0.92
CA GLU A 73 2.49 8.27 0.59
C GLU A 73 2.15 6.95 -0.10
N ARG A 74 2.96 6.54 -1.09
CA ARG A 74 2.78 5.28 -1.84
C ARG A 74 2.96 4.03 -0.98
N ALA A 75 3.79 4.14 0.05
CA ALA A 75 3.99 3.14 1.07
C ALA A 75 2.97 3.23 2.22
N GLY A 76 2.11 4.25 2.27
CA GLY A 76 1.15 4.43 3.37
C GLY A 76 1.78 4.90 4.69
N LEU A 77 2.93 5.56 4.63
CA LEU A 77 3.69 6.02 5.79
C LEU A 77 3.73 7.55 5.85
N ALA A 78 3.75 8.08 7.07
CA ALA A 78 4.18 9.45 7.29
C ALA A 78 5.67 9.62 6.98
N ALA A 79 6.07 10.83 6.61
CA ALA A 79 7.47 11.19 6.33
C ALA A 79 8.44 10.74 7.44
N ALA A 80 8.10 11.06 8.69
CA ALA A 80 8.91 10.73 9.86
C ALA A 80 8.97 9.20 10.12
N ASP A 81 7.90 8.49 9.82
CA ASP A 81 7.84 7.03 9.94
C ASP A 81 8.72 6.35 8.90
N LEU A 82 8.67 6.80 7.65
CA LEU A 82 9.57 6.30 6.61
C LEU A 82 11.04 6.54 6.99
N ALA A 83 11.39 7.73 7.48
CA ALA A 83 12.75 8.03 7.92
C ALA A 83 13.20 7.13 9.08
N SER A 84 12.34 6.90 10.07
CA SER A 84 12.62 6.05 11.22
C SER A 84 12.78 4.58 10.81
N LEU A 85 11.91 4.10 9.92
CA LEU A 85 11.96 2.76 9.33
C LEU A 85 13.27 2.55 8.57
N LEU A 86 13.64 3.47 7.67
CA LEU A 86 14.89 3.38 6.91
C LEU A 86 16.11 3.38 7.83
N ALA A 87 16.14 4.25 8.85
CA ALA A 87 17.25 4.30 9.81
C ALA A 87 17.39 3.00 10.62
N GLN A 88 16.27 2.36 10.97
CA GLN A 88 16.27 1.15 11.78
C GLN A 88 16.58 -0.11 10.97
N TRP A 89 15.96 -0.27 9.79
CA TRP A 89 15.99 -1.51 9.01
C TRP A 89 17.00 -1.48 7.85
N PHE A 90 17.30 -0.28 7.33
CA PHE A 90 18.17 -0.11 6.16
C PHE A 90 19.23 0.98 6.36
N PRO A 91 20.01 0.95 7.47
CA PRO A 91 20.96 2.03 7.80
C PRO A 91 22.03 2.25 6.72
N ALA A 92 22.40 1.19 5.98
CA ALA A 92 23.34 1.28 4.86
C ALA A 92 22.77 2.08 3.67
N ALA A 93 21.45 2.07 3.47
CA ALA A 93 20.80 2.78 2.38
C ALA A 93 20.71 4.29 2.63
N CYS A 94 20.62 4.72 3.90
CA CYS A 94 20.55 6.14 4.27
C CYS A 94 21.76 6.97 3.79
N GLY A 95 22.93 6.34 3.59
CA GLY A 95 24.15 7.01 3.10
C GLY A 95 24.24 7.18 1.59
N THR A 96 23.31 6.61 0.80
CA THR A 96 23.43 6.53 -0.67
C THR A 96 22.82 7.71 -1.43
N GLY A 97 22.30 8.73 -0.74
CA GLY A 97 21.83 9.96 -1.37
C GLY A 97 20.56 9.81 -2.21
N VAL A 98 19.84 8.68 -2.09
CA VAL A 98 18.49 8.54 -2.64
C VAL A 98 17.59 9.52 -1.90
N ALA A 99 17.17 10.58 -2.58
CA ALA A 99 16.25 11.56 -2.04
C ALA A 99 14.87 10.93 -1.92
N TRP A 100 14.62 10.28 -0.79
CA TRP A 100 13.29 9.84 -0.40
C TRP A 100 12.51 11.09 0.01
N TYR A 101 11.94 11.78 -0.98
CA TYR A 101 11.12 12.95 -0.72
C TYR A 101 9.94 12.53 0.15
N ALA A 102 9.69 13.33 1.17
CA ALA A 102 8.63 13.11 2.12
C ALA A 102 7.84 14.42 2.19
N GLN A 103 6.62 14.41 1.66
CA GLN A 103 5.67 15.50 1.81
C GLN A 103 4.52 15.01 2.70
N ASP A 104 3.87 15.93 3.40
CA ASP A 104 2.68 15.62 4.18
C ASP A 104 1.57 15.16 3.22
N ALA A 105 0.96 14.01 3.54
CA ALA A 105 -0.14 13.46 2.77
C ALA A 105 -1.40 14.34 2.93
N ASP A 106 -2.17 14.46 1.86
CA ASP A 106 -3.55 14.96 1.90
C ASP A 106 -4.43 14.11 2.84
N ALA A 107 -5.69 14.54 3.03
CA ALA A 107 -6.68 13.83 3.84
C ALA A 107 -6.65 12.31 3.57
N GLU A 108 -6.38 11.54 4.63
CA GLU A 108 -6.29 10.09 4.56
C GLU A 108 -7.62 9.49 4.10
N ASP A 109 -7.54 8.53 3.19
CA ASP A 109 -8.69 7.75 2.72
C ASP A 109 -9.30 6.97 3.90
N ASP A 110 -10.58 7.20 4.19
CA ASP A 110 -11.30 6.56 5.29
C ASP A 110 -11.20 5.01 5.23
N GLU A 111 -11.18 4.41 4.04
CA GLU A 111 -11.03 2.96 3.90
C GLU A 111 -9.62 2.48 4.30
N VAL A 112 -8.59 3.28 3.99
CA VAL A 112 -7.21 3.01 4.44
C VAL A 112 -7.14 3.11 5.97
N ALA A 113 -7.73 4.16 6.56
CA ALA A 113 -7.75 4.33 8.01
C ALA A 113 -8.46 3.16 8.71
N MET A 114 -9.63 2.73 8.20
CA MET A 114 -10.37 1.60 8.76
C MET A 114 -9.57 0.29 8.74
N VAL A 115 -8.92 -0.06 7.62
CA VAL A 115 -8.11 -1.28 7.54
C VAL A 115 -6.87 -1.19 8.44
N ARG A 116 -6.23 -0.02 8.52
CA ARG A 116 -5.10 0.21 9.43
C ARG A 116 -5.53 -0.02 10.87
N ASP A 117 -6.64 0.55 11.29
CA ASP A 117 -7.12 0.47 12.68
C ASP A 117 -7.55 -0.95 13.05
N LEU A 118 -8.15 -1.69 12.10
CA LEU A 118 -8.40 -3.13 12.22
C LEU A 118 -7.09 -3.90 12.48
N LEU A 119 -6.05 -3.65 11.69
CA LEU A 119 -4.76 -4.33 11.84
C LEU A 119 -4.08 -3.95 13.16
N LEU A 120 -4.09 -2.67 13.55
CA LEU A 120 -3.53 -2.21 14.82
C LEU A 120 -4.24 -2.83 16.02
N THR A 121 -5.56 -2.96 15.97
CA THR A 121 -6.37 -3.62 17.02
C THR A 121 -5.97 -5.09 17.18
N HIS A 122 -5.50 -5.72 16.11
CA HIS A 122 -5.11 -7.12 16.07
C HIS A 122 -3.59 -7.33 15.96
N ARG A 123 -2.77 -6.35 16.35
CA ARG A 123 -1.31 -6.51 16.33
C ARG A 123 -0.83 -7.54 17.36
N SER A 124 0.18 -8.32 16.98
CA SER A 124 0.83 -9.31 17.85
C SER A 124 1.77 -8.68 18.88
N SER A 125 2.28 -7.47 18.61
CA SER A 125 3.21 -6.76 19.49
C SER A 125 3.06 -5.25 19.39
N GLU A 126 3.53 -4.55 20.42
CA GLU A 126 3.46 -3.09 20.56
C GLU A 126 4.57 -2.32 19.80
N GLY A 127 5.45 -3.03 19.08
CA GLY A 127 6.62 -2.43 18.42
C GLY A 127 6.29 -1.67 17.13
N ASP A 128 7.22 -0.80 16.71
CA ASP A 128 7.08 0.06 15.53
C ASP A 128 6.90 -0.73 14.23
N ALA A 129 7.54 -1.90 14.11
CA ALA A 129 7.42 -2.76 12.93
C ALA A 129 5.97 -3.13 12.62
N GLY A 130 5.21 -3.57 13.63
CA GLY A 130 3.79 -3.89 13.47
C GLY A 130 2.95 -2.66 13.12
N ARG A 131 3.30 -1.49 13.67
CA ARG A 131 2.63 -0.22 13.37
C ARG A 131 2.88 0.22 11.92
N TRP A 132 4.12 0.20 11.45
CA TRP A 132 4.46 0.54 10.07
C TRP A 132 3.84 -0.46 9.10
N LEU A 133 3.92 -1.76 9.38
CA LEU A 133 3.30 -2.79 8.55
C LEU A 133 1.78 -2.63 8.47
N ALA A 134 1.10 -2.23 9.55
CA ALA A 134 -0.34 -1.99 9.52
C ALA A 134 -0.70 -0.88 8.52
N ALA A 135 0.04 0.23 8.55
CA ALA A 135 -0.18 1.36 7.65
C ALA A 135 0.16 0.99 6.19
N MET A 136 1.27 0.29 5.98
CA MET A 136 1.69 -0.19 4.66
C MET A 136 0.68 -1.17 4.06
N ILE A 137 0.27 -2.20 4.81
CA ILE A 137 -0.71 -3.19 4.37
C ILE A 137 -2.04 -2.51 4.06
N ALA A 138 -2.50 -1.58 4.91
CA ALA A 138 -3.75 -0.87 4.67
C ALA A 138 -3.72 -0.06 3.37
N ARG A 139 -2.62 0.65 3.08
CA ARG A 139 -2.48 1.39 1.83
C ARG A 139 -2.46 0.47 0.62
N ARG A 140 -1.68 -0.62 0.67
CA ARG A 140 -1.57 -1.61 -0.42
C ARG A 140 -2.83 -2.45 -0.60
N ALA A 141 -3.66 -2.57 0.44
CA ALA A 141 -4.95 -3.26 0.34
C ALA A 141 -5.92 -2.59 -0.65
N MET A 142 -5.73 -1.30 -0.91
CA MET A 142 -6.55 -0.52 -1.84
C MET A 142 -6.11 -0.64 -3.31
N GLU A 143 -4.95 -1.24 -3.57
CA GLU A 143 -4.41 -1.43 -4.90
C GLU A 143 -5.10 -2.61 -5.62
N PRO A 144 -5.07 -2.67 -6.97
CA PRO A 144 -5.93 -3.55 -7.77
C PRO A 144 -5.63 -5.04 -7.64
N ASN A 145 -4.39 -5.45 -7.40
CA ASN A 145 -4.01 -6.85 -7.53
C ASN A 145 -4.30 -7.64 -6.25
N HIS A 146 -3.77 -8.86 -6.15
CA HIS A 146 -3.80 -9.57 -4.86
C HIS A 146 -2.91 -8.86 -3.86
N LEU A 147 -3.26 -8.99 -2.58
CA LEU A 147 -2.52 -8.27 -1.53
C LEU A 147 -1.03 -8.62 -1.52
N TRP A 148 -0.67 -9.87 -1.80
CA TRP A 148 0.73 -10.27 -1.83
C TRP A 148 1.48 -9.64 -3.02
N GLU A 149 0.85 -9.53 -4.20
CA GLU A 149 1.41 -8.85 -5.37
C GLU A 149 1.58 -7.36 -5.11
N ASP A 150 0.56 -6.72 -4.55
CA ASP A 150 0.62 -5.29 -4.23
C ASP A 150 1.60 -4.98 -3.11
N LEU A 151 1.97 -5.95 -2.26
CA LEU A 151 3.03 -5.83 -1.27
C LEU A 151 4.43 -6.17 -1.85
N GLY A 152 4.51 -6.65 -3.08
CA GLY A 152 5.76 -7.08 -3.71
C GLY A 152 6.31 -8.40 -3.17
N LEU A 153 5.47 -9.21 -2.53
CA LEU A 153 5.83 -10.53 -2.01
C LEU A 153 5.86 -11.55 -3.14
N ARG A 154 6.59 -12.65 -2.95
CA ARG A 154 6.75 -13.67 -3.99
C ARG A 154 5.49 -14.50 -4.21
N ASP A 155 4.79 -14.77 -3.13
CA ASP A 155 3.58 -15.58 -3.13
C ASP A 155 2.71 -15.32 -1.90
N ARG A 156 1.57 -16.00 -1.87
CA ARG A 156 0.60 -15.95 -0.77
C ARG A 156 1.15 -16.53 0.55
N SER A 157 2.12 -17.43 0.51
CA SER A 157 2.69 -18.03 1.72
C SER A 157 3.48 -17.00 2.52
N GLU A 158 4.24 -16.12 1.85
CA GLU A 158 4.91 -14.98 2.48
C GLU A 158 3.91 -14.02 3.12
N LEU A 159 2.80 -13.69 2.44
CA LEU A 159 1.73 -12.87 3.03
C LEU A 159 1.10 -13.54 4.26
N SER A 160 0.88 -14.86 4.19
CA SER A 160 0.30 -15.59 5.31
C SER A 160 1.25 -15.60 6.51
N ARG A 161 2.56 -15.77 6.28
CA ARG A 161 3.58 -15.63 7.33
C ARG A 161 3.62 -14.22 7.93
N LEU A 162 3.59 -13.19 7.09
CA LEU A 162 3.53 -11.77 7.52
C LEU A 162 2.36 -11.53 8.48
N LEU A 163 1.16 -11.94 8.08
CA LEU A 163 -0.05 -11.74 8.88
C LEU A 163 -0.07 -12.61 10.13
N SER A 164 0.32 -13.88 10.06
CA SER A 164 0.43 -14.74 11.25
C SER A 164 1.45 -14.25 12.26
N ARG A 165 2.52 -13.59 11.81
CA ARG A 165 3.57 -13.07 12.68
C ARG A 165 3.15 -11.76 13.35
N HIS A 166 2.79 -10.75 12.56
CA HIS A 166 2.55 -9.39 13.07
C HIS A 166 1.10 -9.12 13.46
N PHE A 167 0.17 -9.94 13.00
CA PHE A 167 -1.28 -9.77 13.18
C PHE A 167 -1.98 -11.10 13.50
N ALA A 168 -1.39 -11.90 14.39
CA ALA A 168 -1.84 -13.27 14.69
C ALA A 168 -3.33 -13.36 15.09
N PRO A 169 -3.88 -12.47 15.95
CA PRO A 169 -5.28 -12.48 16.31
C PRO A 169 -6.25 -12.45 15.12
N ILE A 170 -5.99 -11.60 14.12
CA ILE A 170 -6.83 -11.53 12.91
C ILE A 170 -6.51 -12.65 11.93
N ALA A 171 -5.23 -13.06 11.83
CA ALA A 171 -4.85 -14.16 10.95
C ALA A 171 -5.51 -15.49 11.36
N ASN A 172 -5.58 -15.77 12.66
CA ASN A 172 -6.23 -16.96 13.22
C ASN A 172 -7.75 -17.01 13.00
N ARG A 173 -8.38 -15.88 12.62
CA ARG A 173 -9.80 -15.82 12.26
C ARG A 173 -10.05 -16.20 10.80
N ASN A 174 -9.05 -16.13 9.92
CA ASN A 174 -9.18 -16.48 8.50
C ASN A 174 -8.96 -17.99 8.25
N THR A 175 -9.70 -18.84 8.95
CA THR A 175 -9.48 -20.30 8.96
C THR A 175 -9.83 -21.01 7.65
N GLN A 176 -10.72 -20.43 6.85
CA GLN A 176 -11.16 -20.98 5.57
C GLN A 176 -10.34 -20.45 4.39
N ASN A 177 -9.22 -19.77 4.65
CA ASN A 177 -8.32 -19.27 3.64
C ASN A 177 -9.01 -18.32 2.63
N MET A 178 -9.88 -17.44 3.13
CA MET A 178 -10.54 -16.40 2.34
C MET A 178 -9.48 -15.41 1.81
N ARG A 179 -9.71 -14.82 0.63
CA ARG A 179 -8.83 -13.77 0.09
C ARG A 179 -8.70 -12.62 1.08
N TRP A 180 -7.47 -12.22 1.42
CA TRP A 180 -7.19 -11.33 2.56
C TRP A 180 -7.93 -9.99 2.51
N LYS A 181 -7.97 -9.33 1.35
CA LYS A 181 -8.71 -8.07 1.19
C LYS A 181 -10.21 -8.24 1.45
N ARG A 182 -10.81 -9.34 1.00
CA ARG A 182 -12.20 -9.68 1.29
C ARG A 182 -12.41 -9.99 2.76
N PHE A 183 -11.46 -10.70 3.37
CA PHE A 183 -11.49 -11.03 4.78
C PHE A 183 -11.43 -9.77 5.67
N PHE A 184 -10.57 -8.81 5.37
CA PHE A 184 -10.51 -7.52 6.10
C PHE A 184 -11.85 -6.78 6.04
N TYR A 185 -12.45 -6.69 4.85
CA TYR A 185 -13.76 -6.04 4.72
C TYR A 185 -14.85 -6.76 5.53
N ARG A 186 -14.85 -8.10 5.50
CA ARG A 186 -15.77 -8.89 6.34
C ARG A 186 -15.54 -8.62 7.83
N ALA A 187 -14.29 -8.59 8.27
CA ALA A 187 -13.93 -8.35 9.66
C ALA A 187 -14.35 -6.95 10.14
N LEU A 188 -14.24 -5.93 9.28
CA LEU A 188 -14.76 -4.58 9.53
C LEU A 188 -16.29 -4.56 9.67
N CYS A 189 -17.02 -5.22 8.76
CA CYS A 189 -18.47 -5.32 8.89
C CYS A 189 -18.88 -6.01 10.19
N GLU A 190 -18.18 -7.09 10.57
CA GLU A 190 -18.45 -7.82 11.81
C GLU A 190 -18.20 -6.97 13.07
N SER A 191 -17.15 -6.13 13.09
CA SER A 191 -16.89 -5.25 14.24
C SER A 191 -17.95 -4.17 14.43
N ASP A 192 -18.58 -3.74 13.33
CA ASP A 192 -19.66 -2.75 13.34
C ASP A 192 -21.05 -3.40 13.58
N GLY A 193 -21.10 -4.71 13.83
CA GLY A 193 -22.34 -5.46 14.04
C GLY A 193 -23.14 -5.73 12.76
N PHE A 194 -22.56 -5.48 11.58
CA PHE A 194 -23.17 -5.78 10.29
C PHE A 194 -22.83 -7.20 9.82
N VAL A 195 -23.81 -7.83 9.20
CA VAL A 195 -23.64 -9.14 8.56
C VAL A 195 -23.39 -8.92 7.07
N MET A 196 -22.17 -9.20 6.60
CA MET A 196 -21.80 -9.01 5.20
C MET A 196 -22.47 -10.02 4.25
N CYS A 197 -22.74 -11.24 4.70
CA CYS A 197 -23.30 -12.31 3.88
C CYS A 197 -24.63 -12.80 4.45
N THR A 198 -25.68 -12.79 3.61
CA THR A 198 -27.01 -13.28 3.98
C THR A 198 -27.14 -14.80 3.88
N THR A 199 -26.17 -15.49 3.27
CA THR A 199 -26.20 -16.94 3.10
C THR A 199 -25.57 -17.62 4.32
N PRO A 200 -26.27 -18.56 4.98
CA PRO A 200 -25.76 -19.23 6.19
C PRO A 200 -24.59 -20.18 5.90
N VAL A 201 -24.43 -20.62 4.64
CA VAL A 201 -23.37 -21.53 4.20
C VAL A 201 -22.61 -20.89 3.04
N CYS A 202 -21.31 -20.62 3.23
CA CYS A 202 -20.51 -19.92 2.21
C CYS A 202 -20.48 -20.64 0.86
N THR A 203 -20.43 -21.98 0.83
CA THR A 203 -20.35 -22.78 -0.40
C THR A 203 -21.62 -22.71 -1.26
N GLU A 204 -22.73 -22.22 -0.72
CA GLU A 204 -23.99 -22.00 -1.45
C GLU A 204 -24.15 -20.55 -1.90
N CYS A 205 -23.22 -19.67 -1.52
CA CYS A 205 -23.23 -18.28 -1.91
C CYS A 205 -22.81 -18.13 -3.38
N ARG A 206 -23.57 -17.34 -4.15
CA ARG A 206 -23.23 -17.05 -5.56
C ARG A 206 -21.89 -16.32 -5.73
N ASP A 207 -21.43 -15.66 -4.67
CA ASP A 207 -20.16 -14.93 -4.62
C ASP A 207 -19.04 -15.78 -3.96
N PHE A 208 -19.22 -17.09 -3.82
CA PHE A 208 -18.22 -17.98 -3.20
C PHE A 208 -16.85 -17.86 -3.87
N ASP A 209 -16.79 -17.93 -5.19
CA ASP A 209 -15.53 -17.81 -5.95
C ASP A 209 -14.89 -16.43 -5.77
N LEU A 210 -15.69 -15.39 -5.51
CA LEU A 210 -15.16 -14.06 -5.18
C LEU A 210 -14.57 -14.00 -3.76
N CYS A 211 -14.86 -14.96 -2.89
CA CYS A 211 -14.33 -14.99 -1.52
C CYS A 211 -13.20 -16.01 -1.38
N PHE A 212 -13.32 -17.15 -2.07
CA PHE A 212 -12.48 -18.35 -1.90
C PHE A 212 -11.90 -18.90 -3.20
N GLY A 213 -12.25 -18.32 -4.36
CA GLY A 213 -11.75 -18.75 -5.66
C GLY A 213 -10.28 -18.44 -5.87
N ASP A 214 -9.79 -18.75 -7.07
CA ASP A 214 -8.42 -18.50 -7.46
C ASP A 214 -8.07 -17.00 -7.44
N GLU A 215 -6.78 -16.74 -7.25
CA GLU A 215 -6.23 -15.40 -7.22
C GLU A 215 -5.89 -14.92 -8.64
N SER A 216 -6.81 -15.07 -9.61
CA SER A 216 -6.60 -14.63 -11.00
C SER A 216 -7.41 -13.38 -11.40
N GLY A 217 -7.86 -12.56 -10.45
CA GLY A 217 -8.64 -11.34 -10.74
C GLY A 217 -8.43 -10.17 -9.76
N GLU A 218 -9.00 -9.01 -10.10
CA GLU A 218 -8.86 -7.75 -9.35
C GLU A 218 -9.55 -7.78 -7.95
N SER A 219 -9.04 -6.98 -7.02
CA SER A 219 -9.59 -6.81 -5.68
C SER A 219 -10.79 -5.85 -5.63
N ARG A 220 -11.83 -6.22 -4.87
CA ARG A 220 -13.02 -5.37 -4.65
C ARG A 220 -12.73 -4.05 -3.94
N MET A 221 -11.71 -4.01 -3.09
CA MET A 221 -11.31 -2.75 -2.45
C MET A 221 -10.85 -1.75 -3.53
N ALA A 222 -10.09 -2.22 -4.51
CA ALA A 222 -9.65 -1.39 -5.62
C ALA A 222 -10.80 -1.03 -6.58
N ASP A 223 -11.70 -1.97 -6.87
CA ASP A 223 -12.89 -1.70 -7.69
C ASP A 223 -13.68 -0.51 -7.11
N ARG A 224 -13.96 -0.54 -5.80
CA ARG A 224 -14.71 0.53 -5.12
C ARG A 224 -13.95 1.84 -5.06
N ARG A 225 -12.65 1.81 -4.78
CA ARG A 225 -11.81 3.01 -4.82
C ARG A 225 -11.80 3.64 -6.21
N ARG A 226 -11.78 2.83 -7.27
CA ARG A 226 -11.88 3.30 -8.65
C ARG A 226 -13.24 3.92 -8.94
N GLU A 227 -14.34 3.29 -8.50
CA GLU A 227 -15.69 3.85 -8.60
C GLU A 227 -15.79 5.20 -7.87
N ALA A 228 -15.28 5.30 -6.64
CA ALA A 228 -15.25 6.55 -5.87
C ALA A 228 -14.42 7.64 -6.57
N SER A 229 -13.24 7.28 -7.09
CA SER A 229 -12.37 8.21 -7.83
C SER A 229 -13.06 8.73 -9.10
N LEU A 230 -13.72 7.85 -9.86
CA LEU A 230 -14.50 8.24 -11.03
C LEU A 230 -15.67 9.16 -10.66
N GLN A 231 -16.37 8.88 -9.56
CA GLN A 231 -17.48 9.71 -9.09
C GLN A 231 -17.02 11.12 -8.68
N VAL A 232 -15.84 11.24 -8.06
CA VAL A 232 -15.21 12.53 -7.73
C VAL A 232 -14.89 13.31 -9.00
N VAL A 233 -14.26 12.67 -10.00
CA VAL A 233 -13.93 13.30 -11.29
C VAL A 233 -15.20 13.75 -12.03
N LEU A 234 -16.25 12.93 -12.06
CA LEU A 234 -17.54 13.26 -12.68
C LEU A 234 -18.22 14.44 -11.97
N SER A 235 -18.13 14.49 -10.64
CA SER A 235 -18.71 15.57 -9.85
C SER A 235 -17.92 16.88 -10.02
N ALA A 236 -16.59 16.82 -10.13
CA ALA A 236 -15.73 17.97 -10.39
C ALA A 236 -15.92 18.54 -11.81
N THR A 237 -16.08 17.66 -12.82
CA THR A 237 -16.34 18.07 -14.21
C THR A 237 -17.74 18.68 -14.38
N ALA A 238 -18.75 18.16 -13.67
CA ALA A 238 -20.09 18.74 -13.65
C ALA A 238 -20.17 20.09 -12.93
N ALA A 239 -19.27 20.35 -11.97
CA ALA A 239 -19.20 21.60 -11.22
C ALA A 239 -18.45 22.74 -11.95
N SER A 240 -17.85 22.48 -13.12
CA SER A 240 -17.14 23.50 -13.90
C SER A 240 -18.13 24.32 -14.75
N PRO A 241 -18.34 25.63 -14.49
CA PRO A 241 -19.31 26.42 -15.24
C PRO A 241 -18.82 26.68 -16.67
N SER A 242 -19.61 26.26 -17.65
CA SER A 242 -19.42 26.60 -19.06
C SER A 242 -19.45 28.12 -19.25
N ARG A 243 -18.31 28.70 -19.63
CA ARG A 243 -18.15 30.12 -19.97
C ARG A 243 -18.98 30.43 -21.23
N PRO A 244 -19.94 31.37 -21.21
CA PRO A 244 -20.69 31.72 -22.41
C PRO A 244 -19.78 32.46 -23.40
N PRO A 245 -19.97 32.27 -24.74
CA PRO A 245 -19.22 33.01 -25.74
C PRO A 245 -19.68 34.48 -25.81
N GLU A 246 -18.71 35.40 -25.94
CA GLU A 246 -18.92 36.84 -26.20
C GLU A 246 -19.37 37.10 -27.64
#